data_AF-T1CKP0-F1
#
_entry.id   AF-T1CKP0-F1
#
_cell.length_a   1.000
_cell.length_b   1.000
_cell.length_c   1.000
_cell.angle_alpha   90.00
_cell.angle_beta   90.00
_cell.angle_gamma   90.00
#
_symmetry.space_group_name_H-M   'P 1'
#
loop_
_entity.id
_entity.type
_entity.pdbx_description
1 polymer ?
#
loop_
_entity_poly.entity_id
_entity_poly.type
_entity_poly.pdbx_seq_one_letter_code
_entity_poly.pdbx_strand_id
1 'polypeptide(L)'
;MSIAALTGDDRLVAAHDAAVHAALSHLEQHAIVTRQRGENGEYVWKQGDGMTAAVFRHTTSRNADPQLHSHCVIANVTRDPETGAWRSLDSRELYAAQAEANAIYMNTLAHGAREAGYTVDWAINDKGHPSFELREVPESLREAWSSRKAEIDAALEARGLSRATASADEKQVATLATRAPKTVEDRAALAADWRTTAREHGFEPEQRPQGRVLQAAARAAAADTAVHRAVEHLAERDARFSVRDLVHEARIASQGQAGEKELGAAIARAQQAGELQARRTWGRAAGGQRDWREGHTTREGVATERSLLGHAAALVREGNSRIGEAPGAARPAAARQ
;
A
#
# COMPACT_ATOMS: atom_id res chain seq x y z
N MET A 1 3.69 -17.32 -3.71
CA MET A 1 4.79 -16.72 -4.52
C MET A 1 6.16 -17.34 -4.21
N SER A 2 6.67 -17.26 -2.96
CA SER A 2 8.02 -17.76 -2.59
C SER A 2 8.31 -19.19 -3.04
N ILE A 3 7.33 -20.08 -2.91
CA ILE A 3 7.42 -21.49 -3.31
C ILE A 3 7.83 -21.62 -4.78
N ALA A 4 7.04 -21.07 -5.70
CA ALA A 4 7.32 -21.14 -7.12
C ALA A 4 8.65 -20.45 -7.49
N ALA A 5 8.93 -19.30 -6.87
CA ALA A 5 10.16 -18.54 -7.13
C ALA A 5 11.42 -19.33 -6.75
N LEU A 6 11.42 -19.98 -5.58
CA LEU A 6 12.61 -20.62 -5.02
C LEU A 6 12.78 -22.10 -5.42
N THR A 7 11.73 -22.71 -5.98
CA THR A 7 11.79 -24.08 -6.49
C THR A 7 12.16 -24.14 -7.98
N GLY A 8 11.90 -23.08 -8.78
CA GLY A 8 12.30 -23.12 -10.20
C GLY A 8 12.02 -21.91 -11.10
N ASP A 9 11.32 -20.86 -10.65
CA ASP A 9 10.97 -19.72 -11.52
C ASP A 9 11.61 -18.37 -11.11
N ASP A 10 12.82 -18.12 -11.62
CA ASP A 10 13.56 -16.87 -11.39
C ASP A 10 12.82 -15.62 -11.88
N ARG A 11 11.82 -15.73 -12.76
CA ARG A 11 11.00 -14.58 -13.19
C ARG A 11 10.24 -13.99 -12.01
N LEU A 12 9.82 -14.82 -11.06
CA LEU A 12 9.17 -14.38 -9.83
C LEU A 12 10.15 -13.73 -8.84
N VAL A 13 11.43 -14.15 -8.86
CA VAL A 13 12.49 -13.47 -8.10
C VAL A 13 12.73 -12.08 -8.66
N ALA A 14 12.82 -11.94 -10.00
CA ALA A 14 12.93 -10.64 -10.65
C ALA A 14 11.70 -9.75 -10.38
N ALA A 15 10.49 -10.32 -10.38
CA ALA A 15 9.27 -9.60 -10.00
C ALA A 15 9.32 -9.10 -8.54
N HIS A 16 9.86 -9.89 -7.62
CA HIS A 16 10.09 -9.47 -6.23
C HIS A 16 11.08 -8.30 -6.15
N ASP A 17 12.23 -8.39 -6.83
CA ASP A 17 13.23 -7.33 -6.82
C ASP A 17 12.65 -6.01 -7.39
N ALA A 18 11.89 -6.11 -8.49
CA ALA A 18 11.22 -4.96 -9.09
C ALA A 18 10.17 -4.33 -8.15
N ALA A 19 9.40 -5.16 -7.44
CA ALA A 19 8.43 -4.70 -6.46
C ALA A 19 9.09 -4.01 -5.26
N VAL A 20 10.22 -4.55 -4.76
CA VAL A 20 11.02 -3.90 -3.69
C VAL A 20 11.53 -2.55 -4.17
N HIS A 21 12.10 -2.49 -5.37
CA HIS A 21 12.59 -1.25 -5.96
C HIS A 21 11.49 -0.20 -6.11
N ALA A 22 10.32 -0.58 -6.63
CA ALA A 22 9.18 0.32 -6.80
C ALA A 22 8.71 0.91 -5.46
N ALA A 23 8.59 0.08 -4.42
CA ALA A 23 8.21 0.52 -3.09
C ALA A 23 9.25 1.47 -2.47
N LEU A 24 10.55 1.16 -2.60
CA LEU A 24 11.63 2.02 -2.11
C LEU A 24 11.70 3.35 -2.86
N SER A 25 11.51 3.34 -4.17
CA SER A 25 11.48 4.56 -5.00
C SER A 25 10.33 5.49 -4.55
N HIS A 26 9.17 4.90 -4.23
CA HIS A 26 8.04 5.66 -3.71
C HIS A 26 8.35 6.28 -2.34
N LEU A 27 8.94 5.51 -1.43
CA LEU A 27 9.34 6.00 -0.11
C LEU A 27 10.38 7.12 -0.24
N GLU A 28 11.36 6.98 -1.12
CA GLU A 28 12.35 8.03 -1.40
C GLU A 28 11.69 9.34 -1.83
N GLN A 29 10.76 9.26 -2.77
CA GLN A 29 10.10 10.44 -3.35
C GLN A 29 9.13 11.12 -2.37
N HIS A 30 8.46 10.37 -1.51
CA HIS A 30 7.29 10.88 -0.77
C HIS A 30 7.41 10.83 0.75
N ALA A 31 8.37 10.08 1.30
CA ALA A 31 8.44 9.80 2.75
C ALA A 31 9.79 10.16 3.39
N ILE A 32 10.75 10.67 2.60
CA ILE A 32 12.02 11.18 3.12
C ILE A 32 11.84 12.59 3.63
N VAL A 33 11.66 12.68 4.94
CA VAL A 33 11.43 13.95 5.65
C VAL A 33 12.43 14.05 6.78
N THR A 34 12.93 15.26 7.01
CA THR A 34 13.67 15.60 8.22
C THR A 34 12.88 16.56 9.10
N ARG A 35 13.04 16.45 10.41
CA ARG A 35 12.44 17.34 11.41
C ARG A 35 13.51 18.24 12.00
N GLN A 36 13.30 19.54 11.91
CA GLN A 36 14.25 20.57 12.37
C GLN A 36 13.55 21.55 13.32
N ARG A 37 14.34 22.38 14.02
CA ARG A 37 13.78 23.56 14.70
C ARG A 37 13.73 24.74 13.74
N GLY A 38 12.57 25.38 13.67
CA GLY A 38 12.37 26.65 12.97
C GLY A 38 12.94 27.83 13.75
N GLU A 39 12.87 29.01 13.15
CA GLU A 39 13.44 30.25 13.68
C GLU A 39 12.83 30.65 15.03
N ASN A 40 11.55 30.32 15.27
CA ASN A 40 10.86 30.61 16.53
C ASN A 40 10.88 29.44 17.52
N GLY A 41 11.70 28.42 17.26
CA GLY A 41 11.91 27.25 18.13
C GLY A 41 10.89 26.12 17.98
N GLU A 42 9.90 26.27 17.09
CA GLU A 42 8.93 25.26 16.71
C GLU A 42 9.55 24.12 15.89
N TYR A 43 8.89 22.96 15.83
CA TYR A 43 9.30 21.92 14.90
C TYR A 43 8.77 22.20 13.49
N VAL A 44 9.67 22.12 12.51
CA VAL A 44 9.35 22.19 11.09
C VAL A 44 9.76 20.89 10.41
N TRP A 45 8.95 20.45 9.46
CA TRP A 45 9.22 19.27 8.65
C TRP A 45 9.56 19.70 7.24
N LYS A 46 10.69 19.21 6.74
CA LYS A 46 11.18 19.51 5.39
C LYS A 46 11.42 18.22 4.65
N GLN A 47 11.10 18.22 3.36
CA GLN A 47 11.49 17.13 2.47
C GLN A 47 13.02 17.04 2.45
N GLY A 48 13.55 15.84 2.65
CA GLY A 48 14.97 15.57 2.47
C GLY A 48 15.31 15.29 1.01
N ASP A 49 16.57 15.46 0.68
CA ASP A 49 17.15 15.15 -0.63
C ASP A 49 17.85 13.79 -0.56
N GLY A 50 17.19 12.78 -1.11
CA GLY A 50 17.71 11.43 -1.29
C GLY A 50 17.54 10.49 -0.09
N MET A 51 17.50 9.20 -0.43
CA MET A 51 17.49 8.06 0.50
C MET A 51 18.74 7.20 0.27
N THR A 52 19.37 6.73 1.35
CA THR A 52 20.39 5.67 1.26
C THR A 52 19.85 4.40 1.90
N ALA A 53 19.76 3.32 1.12
CA ALA A 53 19.28 2.03 1.60
C ALA A 53 20.15 0.87 1.08
N ALA A 54 20.35 -0.14 1.92
CA ALA A 54 20.94 -1.42 1.53
C ALA A 54 19.85 -2.50 1.50
N VAL A 55 19.80 -3.28 0.42
CA VAL A 55 18.78 -4.32 0.23
C VAL A 55 19.45 -5.70 0.32
N PHE A 56 19.02 -6.50 1.29
CA PHE A 56 19.51 -7.86 1.53
C PHE A 56 18.40 -8.86 1.24
N ARG A 57 18.50 -9.58 0.12
CA ARG A 57 17.56 -10.63 -0.25
C ARG A 57 17.87 -11.93 0.48
N HIS A 58 16.83 -12.54 1.03
CA HIS A 58 16.85 -13.81 1.72
C HIS A 58 15.81 -14.76 1.12
N THR A 59 16.05 -16.07 1.26
CA THR A 59 15.27 -17.12 0.60
C THR A 59 14.69 -18.14 1.57
N THR A 60 15.10 -18.12 2.84
CA THR A 60 14.71 -19.13 3.83
C THR A 60 13.98 -18.50 5.00
N SER A 61 13.00 -19.23 5.51
CA SER A 61 12.40 -18.95 6.81
C SER A 61 13.34 -19.37 7.94
N ARG A 62 12.91 -19.21 9.19
CA ARG A 62 13.64 -19.74 10.34
C ARG A 62 13.66 -21.26 10.39
N ASN A 63 12.63 -21.90 9.84
CA ASN A 63 12.44 -23.34 9.81
C ASN A 63 12.91 -23.93 8.47
N ALA A 64 13.77 -23.21 7.76
CA ALA A 64 14.25 -23.57 6.43
C ALA A 64 13.16 -23.73 5.35
N ASP A 65 11.94 -23.23 5.58
CA ASP A 65 10.90 -23.18 4.54
C ASP A 65 11.25 -22.15 3.43
N PRO A 66 10.75 -22.33 2.19
CA PRO A 66 10.89 -21.34 1.12
C PRO A 66 10.22 -20.00 1.49
N GLN A 67 11.03 -18.97 1.76
CA GLN A 67 10.53 -17.64 2.12
C GLN A 67 11.37 -16.54 1.45
N LEU A 68 10.95 -16.11 0.26
CA LEU A 68 11.56 -15.01 -0.46
C LEU A 68 11.17 -13.67 0.20
N HIS A 69 12.17 -12.95 0.72
CA HIS A 69 11.96 -11.64 1.32
C HIS A 69 13.23 -10.79 1.25
N SER A 70 13.07 -9.48 1.37
CA SER A 70 14.19 -8.54 1.38
C SER A 70 14.17 -7.68 2.64
N HIS A 71 15.33 -7.57 3.29
CA HIS A 71 15.57 -6.57 4.33
C HIS A 71 16.10 -5.29 3.68
N CYS A 72 15.29 -4.25 3.70
CA CYS A 72 15.64 -2.93 3.20
C CYS A 72 16.10 -2.07 4.38
N VAL A 73 17.41 -2.01 4.61
CA VAL A 73 18.01 -1.22 5.70
C VAL A 73 18.22 0.21 5.21
N ILE A 74 17.30 1.10 5.59
CA ILE A 74 17.37 2.53 5.29
C ILE A 74 18.25 3.22 6.34
N ALA A 75 19.32 3.88 5.89
CA ALA A 75 20.18 4.66 6.77
C ALA A 75 19.40 5.86 7.34
N ASN A 76 19.54 6.15 8.63
CA ASN A 76 18.88 7.28 9.28
C ASN A 76 19.57 8.61 8.95
N VAL A 77 19.65 8.93 7.65
CA VAL A 77 20.34 10.09 7.14
C VAL A 77 19.70 10.54 5.83
N THR A 78 19.53 11.86 5.68
CA THR A 78 19.15 12.52 4.43
C THR A 78 19.81 13.90 4.40
N ARG A 79 19.85 14.53 3.23
CA ARG A 79 20.42 15.85 3.07
C ARG A 79 19.32 16.91 3.09
N ASP A 80 19.53 17.99 3.82
CA ASP A 80 18.66 19.16 3.72
C ASP A 80 18.93 19.86 2.37
N PRO A 81 17.92 19.99 1.48
CA PRO A 81 18.12 20.58 0.15
C PRO A 81 18.47 22.07 0.20
N GLU A 82 18.07 22.79 1.24
CA GLU A 82 18.32 24.24 1.36
C GLU A 82 19.72 24.52 1.93
N THR A 83 20.09 23.80 3.00
CA THR A 83 21.36 24.06 3.72
C THR A 83 22.49 23.13 3.28
N GLY A 84 22.18 22.04 2.60
CA GLY A 84 23.13 20.98 2.23
C GLY A 84 23.62 20.13 3.41
N ALA A 85 23.14 20.39 4.63
CA ALA A 85 23.53 19.68 5.84
C ALA A 85 22.93 18.28 5.91
N TRP A 86 23.67 17.33 6.45
CA TRP A 86 23.17 15.99 6.73
C TRP A 86 22.31 15.99 8.01
N ARG A 87 21.14 15.37 7.93
CA ARG A 87 20.13 15.32 9.01
C ARG A 87 19.59 13.91 9.17
N SER A 88 19.02 13.62 10.34
CA SER A 88 18.27 12.39 10.56
C SER A 88 16.91 12.43 9.85
N LEU A 89 16.41 11.25 9.49
CA LEU A 89 15.05 11.05 9.00
C LEU A 89 14.04 11.16 10.15
N ASP A 90 12.84 11.66 9.86
CA ASP A 90 11.68 11.47 10.71
C ASP A 90 10.99 10.15 10.34
N SER A 91 11.34 9.08 11.05
CA SER A 91 10.85 7.71 10.78
C SER A 91 9.33 7.56 10.85
N ARG A 92 8.61 8.51 11.46
CA ARG A 92 7.14 8.53 11.51
C ARG A 92 6.53 8.75 10.12
N GLU A 93 7.24 9.45 9.24
CA GLU A 93 6.79 9.67 7.86
C GLU A 93 6.93 8.38 7.03
N LEU A 94 8.02 7.65 7.20
CA LEU A 94 8.18 6.31 6.63
C LEU A 94 7.09 5.34 7.14
N TYR A 95 6.78 5.38 8.44
CA TYR A 95 5.70 4.56 9.01
C TYR A 95 4.33 4.93 8.43
N ALA A 96 4.04 6.24 8.29
CA ALA A 96 2.80 6.71 7.70
C ALA A 96 2.64 6.29 6.22
N ALA A 97 3.74 6.11 5.50
CA ALA A 97 3.76 5.65 4.10
C ALA A 97 3.77 4.12 3.95
N GLN A 98 3.80 3.34 5.05
CA GLN A 98 3.93 1.88 5.01
C GLN A 98 2.81 1.20 4.20
N ALA A 99 1.56 1.58 4.42
CA ALA A 99 0.42 0.97 3.74
C ALA A 99 0.46 1.23 2.22
N GLU A 100 0.90 2.43 1.82
CA GLU A 100 1.04 2.79 0.43
C GLU A 100 2.20 2.02 -0.24
N ALA A 101 3.37 1.97 0.41
CA ALA A 101 4.50 1.18 -0.06
C ALA A 101 4.15 -0.31 -0.18
N ASN A 102 3.35 -0.84 0.75
CA ASN A 102 2.83 -2.21 0.66
C ASN A 102 1.91 -2.40 -0.55
N ALA A 103 0.97 -1.50 -0.81
CA ALA A 103 0.09 -1.60 -1.98
C ALA A 103 0.88 -1.55 -3.31
N ILE A 104 1.90 -0.70 -3.39
CA ILE A 104 2.81 -0.63 -4.55
C ILE A 104 3.56 -1.94 -4.72
N TYR A 105 4.16 -2.46 -3.65
CA TYR A 105 4.87 -3.74 -3.66
C TYR A 105 3.95 -4.87 -4.13
N MET A 106 2.74 -4.98 -3.55
CA MET A 106 1.81 -6.06 -3.86
C MET A 106 1.26 -5.98 -5.28
N ASN A 107 0.89 -4.79 -5.78
CA ASN A 107 0.45 -4.62 -7.16
C ASN A 107 1.58 -4.93 -8.15
N THR A 108 2.79 -4.43 -7.90
CA THR A 108 3.96 -4.67 -8.78
C THR A 108 4.34 -6.15 -8.81
N LEU A 109 4.33 -6.81 -7.64
CA LEU A 109 4.63 -8.23 -7.54
C LEU A 109 3.56 -9.08 -8.24
N ALA A 110 2.27 -8.78 -8.03
CA ALA A 110 1.17 -9.46 -8.71
C ALA A 110 1.23 -9.26 -10.22
N HIS A 111 1.58 -8.05 -10.68
CA HIS A 111 1.79 -7.77 -12.09
C HIS A 111 2.91 -8.63 -12.69
N GLY A 112 4.08 -8.67 -12.04
CA GLY A 112 5.17 -9.53 -12.48
C GLY A 112 4.83 -11.02 -12.47
N ALA A 113 4.03 -11.49 -11.50
CA ALA A 113 3.55 -12.88 -11.48
C ALA A 113 2.62 -13.19 -12.66
N ARG A 114 1.70 -12.28 -13.00
CA ARG A 114 0.82 -12.41 -14.17
C ARG A 114 1.61 -12.40 -15.48
N GLU A 115 2.63 -11.54 -15.60
CA GLU A 115 3.53 -11.53 -16.76
C GLU A 115 4.39 -12.81 -16.85
N ALA A 116 4.65 -13.48 -15.73
CA ALA A 116 5.26 -14.81 -15.71
C ALA A 116 4.27 -15.95 -16.07
N GLY A 117 2.98 -15.64 -16.27
CA GLY A 117 1.95 -16.58 -16.68
C GLY A 117 1.15 -17.19 -15.53
N TYR A 118 1.33 -16.73 -14.29
CA TYR A 118 0.57 -17.24 -13.14
C TYR A 118 -0.81 -16.60 -13.00
N THR A 119 -1.74 -17.35 -12.43
CA THR A 119 -3.02 -16.82 -11.98
C THR A 119 -2.87 -16.30 -10.55
N VAL A 120 -3.19 -15.02 -10.37
CA VAL A 120 -3.16 -14.36 -9.06
C VAL A 120 -4.56 -14.38 -8.45
N ASP A 121 -4.69 -15.07 -7.32
CA ASP A 121 -5.88 -15.07 -6.47
C ASP A 121 -5.72 -13.98 -5.40
N TRP A 122 -6.30 -12.82 -5.68
CA TRP A 122 -6.18 -11.61 -4.87
C TRP A 122 -7.12 -11.64 -3.67
N ALA A 123 -6.64 -11.15 -2.53
CA ALA A 123 -7.41 -11.05 -1.29
C ALA A 123 -7.08 -9.75 -0.56
N ILE A 124 -8.09 -9.18 0.10
CA ILE A 124 -7.94 -8.03 1.00
C ILE A 124 -8.30 -8.51 2.40
N ASN A 125 -7.44 -8.24 3.38
CA ASN A 125 -7.75 -8.56 4.78
C ASN A 125 -8.65 -7.48 5.40
N ASP A 126 -9.14 -7.73 6.61
CA ASP A 126 -10.05 -6.84 7.36
C ASP A 126 -9.48 -5.43 7.61
N LYS A 127 -8.17 -5.24 7.44
CA LYS A 127 -7.49 -3.95 7.59
C LYS A 127 -7.29 -3.22 6.26
N GLY A 128 -7.86 -3.74 5.16
CA GLY A 128 -7.71 -3.16 3.82
C GLY A 128 -6.35 -3.45 3.18
N HIS A 129 -5.51 -4.32 3.76
CA HIS A 129 -4.19 -4.58 3.19
C HIS A 129 -4.28 -5.70 2.14
N PRO A 130 -3.70 -5.48 0.94
CA PRO A 130 -3.71 -6.48 -0.12
C PRO A 130 -2.76 -7.65 0.17
N SER A 131 -3.20 -8.83 -0.25
CA SER A 131 -2.47 -10.08 -0.28
C SER A 131 -2.87 -10.87 -1.51
N PHE A 132 -2.06 -11.84 -1.93
CA PHE A 132 -2.46 -12.76 -2.98
C PHE A 132 -1.71 -14.08 -2.89
N GLU A 133 -2.30 -15.09 -3.51
CA GLU A 133 -1.67 -16.39 -3.71
C GLU A 133 -1.63 -16.73 -5.20
N LEU A 134 -0.72 -17.64 -5.56
CA LEU A 134 -0.64 -18.16 -6.93
C LEU A 134 -1.49 -19.42 -7.00
N ARG A 135 -2.51 -19.44 -7.88
CA ARG A 135 -3.44 -20.55 -7.98
C ARG A 135 -2.75 -21.88 -8.30
N GLU A 136 -1.68 -21.81 -9.08
CA GLU A 136 -0.91 -22.96 -9.52
C GLU A 136 -0.11 -23.62 -8.39
N VAL A 137 0.03 -22.97 -7.23
CA VAL A 137 0.69 -23.55 -6.06
C VAL A 137 -0.36 -24.21 -5.15
N PRO A 138 -0.36 -25.55 -4.98
CA PRO A 138 -1.34 -26.27 -4.18
C PRO A 138 -1.43 -25.76 -2.74
N GLU A 139 -2.64 -25.74 -2.19
CA GLU A 139 -2.87 -25.35 -0.79
C GLU A 139 -2.12 -26.24 0.20
N SER A 140 -2.15 -27.56 -0.01
CA SER A 140 -1.43 -28.52 0.85
C SER A 140 0.08 -28.22 0.92
N LEU A 141 0.67 -27.73 -0.17
CA LEU A 141 2.08 -27.33 -0.21
C LEU A 141 2.34 -26.02 0.51
N ARG A 142 1.42 -25.05 0.40
CA ARG A 142 1.48 -23.79 1.16
C ARG A 142 1.40 -24.06 2.65
N GLU A 143 0.53 -24.99 3.08
CA GLU A 143 0.38 -25.39 4.47
C GLU A 143 1.63 -26.11 4.99
N ALA A 144 2.19 -27.04 4.21
CA ALA A 144 3.41 -27.78 4.57
C ALA A 144 4.58 -26.85 4.88
N TRP A 145 4.75 -25.77 4.11
CA TRP A 145 5.80 -24.76 4.29
C TRP A 145 5.35 -23.52 5.07
N SER A 146 4.25 -23.63 5.80
CA SER A 146 3.81 -22.63 6.78
C SER A 146 4.11 -23.06 8.22
N SER A 147 5.13 -23.89 8.43
CA SER A 147 5.48 -24.48 9.73
C SER A 147 5.66 -23.43 10.84
N ARG A 148 6.34 -22.32 10.51
CA ARG A 148 6.55 -21.19 11.44
C ARG A 148 5.25 -20.53 11.87
N LYS A 149 4.27 -20.44 10.95
CA LYS A 149 2.95 -19.88 11.26
C LYS A 149 2.22 -20.79 12.24
N ALA A 150 2.24 -22.11 11.98
CA ALA A 150 1.59 -23.12 12.82
C ALA A 150 2.15 -23.16 14.25
N GLU A 151 3.47 -23.03 14.43
CA GLU A 151 4.09 -22.93 15.76
C GLU A 151 3.60 -21.71 16.55
N ILE A 152 3.51 -20.55 15.88
CA ILE A 152 3.02 -19.32 16.52
C ILE A 152 1.55 -19.45 16.89
N ASP A 153 0.74 -20.03 16.00
CA ASP A 153 -0.68 -20.26 16.25
C ASP A 153 -0.87 -21.21 17.44
N ALA A 154 -0.15 -22.34 17.48
CA ALA A 154 -0.20 -23.27 18.61
C ALA A 154 0.22 -22.62 19.94
N ALA A 155 1.22 -21.72 19.92
CA ALA A 155 1.65 -21.01 21.12
C ALA A 155 0.66 -19.94 21.60
N LEU A 156 -0.12 -19.33 20.68
CA LEU A 156 -1.22 -18.44 21.04
C LEU A 156 -2.41 -19.24 21.60
N GLU A 157 -2.77 -20.35 20.95
CA GLU A 157 -3.86 -21.23 21.39
C GLU A 157 -3.58 -21.83 22.78
N ALA A 158 -2.33 -22.20 23.07
CA ALA A 158 -1.90 -22.62 24.41
C ALA A 158 -2.11 -21.56 25.51
N ARG A 159 -2.33 -20.30 25.11
CA ARG A 159 -2.66 -19.17 26.00
C ARG A 159 -4.13 -18.76 25.92
N GLY A 160 -4.98 -19.54 25.23
CA GLY A 160 -6.38 -19.22 25.00
C GLY A 160 -6.59 -18.02 24.05
N LEU A 161 -5.59 -17.71 23.21
CA LEU A 161 -5.62 -16.60 22.27
C LEU A 161 -5.59 -17.13 20.83
N SER A 162 -6.14 -16.36 19.91
CA SER A 162 -5.96 -16.55 18.48
C SER A 162 -5.23 -15.37 17.87
N ARG A 163 -4.80 -15.47 16.61
CA ARG A 163 -4.27 -14.30 15.89
C ARG A 163 -5.26 -13.14 15.77
N ALA A 164 -6.57 -13.41 15.81
CA ALA A 164 -7.57 -12.35 15.78
C ALA A 164 -7.69 -11.64 17.13
N THR A 165 -7.57 -12.37 18.24
CA THR A 165 -7.81 -11.83 19.58
C THR A 165 -6.54 -11.33 20.28
N ALA A 166 -5.36 -11.83 19.90
CA ALA A 166 -4.09 -11.42 20.50
C ALA A 166 -3.67 -9.99 20.11
N SER A 167 -3.17 -9.24 21.10
CA SER A 167 -2.49 -7.95 20.92
C SER A 167 -1.18 -8.08 20.13
N ALA A 168 -0.61 -6.94 19.71
CA ALA A 168 0.67 -6.92 19.02
C ALA A 168 1.82 -7.49 19.87
N ASP A 169 1.84 -7.14 21.15
CA ASP A 169 2.86 -7.60 22.09
C ASP A 169 2.75 -9.10 22.35
N GLU A 170 1.54 -9.64 22.52
CA GLU A 170 1.33 -11.08 22.70
C GLU A 170 1.78 -11.89 21.48
N LYS A 171 1.49 -11.39 20.27
CA LYS A 171 1.99 -11.99 19.02
C LYS A 171 3.51 -11.94 18.94
N GLN A 172 4.13 -10.84 19.36
CA GLN A 172 5.59 -10.70 19.40
C GLN A 172 6.21 -11.68 20.40
N VAL A 173 5.64 -11.80 21.60
CA VAL A 173 6.09 -12.76 22.61
C VAL A 173 5.98 -14.20 22.10
N ALA A 174 4.83 -14.59 21.53
CA ALA A 174 4.66 -15.92 20.95
C ALA A 174 5.68 -16.19 19.81
N THR A 175 5.94 -15.18 18.97
CA THR A 175 6.94 -15.24 17.89
C THR A 175 8.38 -15.37 18.40
N LEU A 176 8.72 -14.77 19.54
CA LEU A 176 10.06 -14.89 20.12
C LEU A 176 10.22 -16.20 20.89
N ALA A 177 9.20 -16.64 21.63
CA ALA A 177 9.25 -17.85 22.45
C ALA A 177 9.37 -19.14 21.62
N THR A 178 8.75 -19.19 20.45
CA THR A 178 8.77 -20.36 19.56
C THR A 178 9.95 -20.37 18.60
N ARG A 179 10.92 -19.45 18.75
CA ARG A 179 12.01 -19.27 17.82
C ARG A 179 13.15 -20.25 18.10
N ALA A 180 13.34 -21.24 17.23
CA ALA A 180 14.53 -22.10 17.25
C ALA A 180 15.82 -21.32 16.86
N PRO A 181 17.00 -21.74 17.36
CA PRO A 181 18.29 -21.24 16.90
C PRO A 181 18.50 -21.60 15.41
N LYS A 182 19.23 -20.74 14.68
CA LYS A 182 19.51 -20.97 13.26
C LYS A 182 20.52 -22.11 13.09
N THR A 183 20.16 -23.13 12.34
CA THR A 183 21.07 -24.13 11.78
C THR A 183 21.70 -23.58 10.50
N VAL A 184 22.96 -23.95 10.24
CA VAL A 184 23.61 -23.66 8.95
C VAL A 184 23.32 -24.86 8.05
N GLU A 185 22.55 -24.63 6.99
CA GLU A 185 22.17 -25.66 6.03
C GLU A 185 22.79 -25.36 4.67
N ASP A 186 23.16 -26.42 3.96
CA ASP A 186 23.62 -26.32 2.58
C ASP A 186 22.45 -25.90 1.69
N ARG A 187 22.59 -24.75 1.03
CA ARG A 187 21.56 -24.17 0.17
C ARG A 187 21.22 -25.06 -1.03
N ALA A 188 22.21 -25.79 -1.56
CA ALA A 188 21.98 -26.66 -2.71
C ALA A 188 21.14 -27.88 -2.31
N ALA A 189 21.45 -28.49 -1.18
CA ALA A 189 20.67 -29.57 -0.59
C ALA A 189 19.24 -29.10 -0.28
N LEU A 190 19.09 -27.95 0.38
CA LEU A 190 17.78 -27.41 0.73
C LEU A 190 16.90 -27.12 -0.51
N ALA A 191 17.50 -26.59 -1.58
CA ALA A 191 16.77 -26.37 -2.84
C ALA A 191 16.36 -27.69 -3.52
N ALA A 192 17.15 -28.75 -3.39
CA ALA A 192 16.79 -30.08 -3.89
C ALA A 192 15.64 -30.68 -3.07
N ASP A 193 15.71 -30.57 -1.75
CA ASP A 193 14.66 -31.03 -0.83
C ASP A 193 13.34 -30.30 -1.12
N TRP A 194 13.39 -28.97 -1.32
CA TRP A 194 12.20 -28.21 -1.67
C TRP A 194 11.56 -28.69 -2.98
N ARG A 195 12.35 -29.03 -4.00
CA ARG A 195 11.80 -29.57 -5.26
C ARG A 195 11.17 -30.94 -5.05
N THR A 196 11.77 -31.79 -4.21
CA THR A 196 11.20 -33.11 -3.88
C THR A 196 9.86 -32.96 -3.17
N THR A 197 9.78 -32.16 -2.10
CA THR A 197 8.53 -31.92 -1.38
C THR A 197 7.47 -31.25 -2.27
N ALA A 198 7.87 -30.32 -3.15
CA ALA A 198 6.93 -29.77 -4.14
C ALA A 198 6.26 -30.86 -4.98
N ARG A 199 7.04 -31.81 -5.51
CA ARG A 199 6.54 -32.92 -6.33
C ARG A 199 5.63 -33.86 -5.54
N GLU A 200 5.97 -34.15 -4.28
CA GLU A 200 5.15 -34.97 -3.37
C GLU A 200 3.75 -34.35 -3.16
N HIS A 201 3.67 -33.03 -3.18
CA HIS A 201 2.40 -32.29 -3.08
C HIS A 201 1.75 -31.99 -4.44
N GLY A 202 2.25 -32.57 -5.54
CA GLY A 202 1.69 -32.42 -6.88
C GLY A 202 2.01 -31.09 -7.57
N PHE A 203 3.02 -30.35 -7.09
CA PHE A 203 3.55 -29.17 -7.77
C PHE A 203 4.83 -29.53 -8.53
N GLU A 204 4.87 -29.27 -9.83
CA GLU A 204 6.00 -29.56 -10.71
C GLU A 204 6.83 -28.28 -10.94
N PRO A 205 7.95 -28.05 -10.23
CA PRO A 205 8.65 -26.75 -10.26
C PRO A 205 9.19 -26.33 -11.63
N GLU A 206 9.50 -27.30 -12.49
CA GLU A 206 10.04 -27.08 -13.82
C GLU A 206 8.94 -26.77 -14.84
N GLN A 207 7.67 -27.08 -14.52
CA GLN A 207 6.54 -26.74 -15.36
C GLN A 207 6.15 -25.29 -15.14
N ARG A 208 6.71 -24.40 -15.97
CA ARG A 208 6.35 -22.99 -15.98
C ARG A 208 4.90 -22.82 -16.43
N PRO A 209 4.08 -22.01 -15.72
CA PRO A 209 2.72 -21.77 -16.15
C PRO A 209 2.72 -20.99 -17.46
N GLN A 210 1.78 -21.37 -18.33
CA GLN A 210 1.56 -20.74 -19.63
C GLN A 210 0.25 -19.95 -19.65
N GLY A 211 -0.15 -19.40 -18.50
CA GLY A 211 -1.34 -18.57 -18.39
C GLY A 211 -1.27 -17.35 -19.30
N ARG A 212 -2.44 -16.80 -19.61
CA ARG A 212 -2.58 -15.71 -20.57
C ARG A 212 -1.99 -14.41 -20.02
N VAL A 213 -0.87 -13.99 -20.59
CA VAL A 213 -0.30 -12.64 -20.38
C VAL A 213 -1.15 -11.60 -21.11
N LEU A 214 -1.45 -10.48 -20.44
CA LEU A 214 -2.29 -9.43 -21.01
C LEU A 214 -1.49 -8.60 -22.02
N GLN A 215 -2.04 -8.49 -23.24
CA GLN A 215 -1.52 -7.55 -24.24
C GLN A 215 -1.72 -6.10 -23.78
N ALA A 216 -0.95 -5.18 -24.34
CA ALA A 216 -0.95 -3.77 -23.92
C ALA A 216 -2.35 -3.13 -23.93
N ALA A 217 -3.17 -3.39 -24.94
CA ALA A 217 -4.55 -2.87 -25.01
C ALA A 217 -5.44 -3.41 -23.87
N ALA A 218 -5.30 -4.70 -23.52
CA ALA A 218 -6.04 -5.29 -22.42
C ALA A 218 -5.57 -4.75 -21.05
N ARG A 219 -4.26 -4.49 -20.89
CA ARG A 219 -3.72 -3.83 -19.69
C ARG A 219 -4.24 -2.40 -19.53
N ALA A 220 -4.31 -1.65 -20.63
CA ALA A 220 -4.89 -0.31 -20.62
C ALA A 220 -6.37 -0.33 -20.22
N ALA A 221 -7.17 -1.24 -20.78
CA ALA A 221 -8.58 -1.40 -20.42
C ALA A 221 -8.77 -1.84 -18.96
N ALA A 222 -7.90 -2.72 -18.44
CA ALA A 222 -7.90 -3.10 -17.04
C ALA A 222 -7.56 -1.91 -16.13
N ALA A 223 -6.60 -1.06 -16.52
CA ALA A 223 -6.27 0.16 -15.81
C ALA A 223 -7.43 1.16 -15.77
N ASP A 224 -8.12 1.36 -16.90
CA ASP A 224 -9.30 2.22 -16.97
C ASP A 224 -10.40 1.70 -16.03
N THR A 225 -10.64 0.39 -16.03
CA THR A 225 -11.60 -0.26 -15.12
C THR A 225 -11.20 -0.09 -13.65
N ALA A 226 -9.92 -0.25 -13.32
CA ALA A 226 -9.41 -0.12 -11.96
C ALA A 226 -9.53 1.32 -11.45
N VAL A 227 -9.19 2.32 -12.28
CA VAL A 227 -9.34 3.74 -11.95
C VAL A 227 -10.82 4.09 -11.78
N HIS A 228 -11.70 3.60 -12.65
CA HIS A 228 -13.14 3.82 -12.53
C HIS A 228 -13.69 3.30 -11.20
N ARG A 229 -13.36 2.05 -10.83
CA ARG A 229 -13.77 1.46 -9.54
C ARG A 229 -13.21 2.22 -8.34
N ALA A 230 -11.96 2.66 -8.42
CA ALA A 230 -11.34 3.47 -7.37
C ALA A 230 -12.05 4.82 -7.19
N VAL A 231 -12.43 5.46 -8.30
CA VAL A 231 -13.21 6.70 -8.28
C VAL A 231 -14.59 6.46 -7.66
N GLU A 232 -15.31 5.42 -8.08
CA GLU A 232 -16.61 5.06 -7.48
C GLU A 232 -16.48 4.85 -5.97
N HIS A 233 -15.50 4.04 -5.55
CA HIS A 233 -15.28 3.73 -4.14
C HIS A 233 -15.00 4.98 -3.29
N LEU A 234 -14.16 5.89 -3.76
CA LEU A 234 -13.83 7.12 -3.03
C LEU A 234 -14.99 8.12 -3.06
N ALA A 235 -15.67 8.24 -4.20
CA ALA A 235 -16.77 9.19 -4.38
C ALA A 235 -18.03 8.83 -3.58
N GLU A 236 -18.19 7.58 -3.14
CA GLU A 236 -19.28 7.17 -2.24
C GLU A 236 -19.28 7.94 -0.90
N ARG A 237 -18.09 8.26 -0.39
CA ARG A 237 -17.92 8.84 0.96
C ARG A 237 -17.42 10.28 0.93
N ASP A 238 -16.66 10.62 -0.11
CA ASP A 238 -15.99 11.90 -0.22
C ASP A 238 -16.35 12.65 -1.49
N ALA A 239 -16.83 13.88 -1.34
CA ALA A 239 -17.05 14.78 -2.49
C ALA A 239 -15.76 15.13 -3.25
N ARG A 240 -14.60 14.94 -2.60
CA ARG A 240 -13.26 15.15 -3.14
C ARG A 240 -12.26 14.24 -2.46
N PHE A 241 -11.34 13.67 -3.23
CA PHE A 241 -10.35 12.71 -2.74
C PHE A 241 -8.96 13.07 -3.28
N SER A 242 -7.90 12.65 -2.59
CA SER A 242 -6.53 13.03 -2.95
C SER A 242 -6.00 12.19 -4.11
N VAL A 243 -5.01 12.71 -4.85
CA VAL A 243 -4.35 11.92 -5.91
C VAL A 243 -3.77 10.63 -5.32
N ARG A 244 -3.17 10.73 -4.13
CA ARG A 244 -2.59 9.59 -3.42
C ARG A 244 -3.62 8.49 -3.15
N ASP A 245 -4.78 8.86 -2.62
CA ASP A 245 -5.82 7.88 -2.28
C ASP A 245 -6.41 7.25 -3.56
N LEU A 246 -6.62 8.05 -4.61
CA LEU A 246 -7.05 7.52 -5.92
C LEU A 246 -6.07 6.48 -6.48
N VAL A 247 -4.78 6.78 -6.48
CA VAL A 247 -3.77 5.86 -7.00
C VAL A 247 -3.67 4.62 -6.11
N HIS A 248 -3.76 4.77 -4.79
CA HIS A 248 -3.78 3.64 -3.85
C HIS A 248 -4.94 2.68 -4.14
N GLU A 249 -6.16 3.20 -4.23
CA GLU A 249 -7.34 2.39 -4.52
C GLU A 249 -7.28 1.77 -5.91
N ALA A 250 -6.75 2.49 -6.90
CA ALA A 250 -6.60 1.96 -8.26
C ALA A 250 -5.60 0.79 -8.32
N ARG A 251 -4.53 0.81 -7.52
CA ARG A 251 -3.59 -0.34 -7.38
C ARG A 251 -4.31 -1.55 -6.79
N ILE A 252 -5.13 -1.34 -5.76
CA ILE A 252 -5.91 -2.42 -5.14
C ILE A 252 -6.92 -2.99 -6.14
N ALA A 253 -7.65 -2.13 -6.85
CA ALA A 253 -8.64 -2.53 -7.85
C ALA A 253 -8.01 -3.21 -9.09
N SER A 254 -6.76 -2.88 -9.42
CA SER A 254 -6.00 -3.48 -10.53
C SER A 254 -5.65 -4.94 -10.28
N GLN A 255 -5.35 -5.32 -9.04
CA GLN A 255 -4.96 -6.69 -8.66
C GLN A 255 -3.81 -7.24 -9.53
N GLY A 256 -2.86 -6.38 -9.92
CA GLY A 256 -1.74 -6.68 -10.81
C GLY A 256 -2.07 -6.77 -12.31
N GLN A 257 -3.31 -6.52 -12.74
CA GLN A 257 -3.65 -6.58 -14.17
C GLN A 257 -3.06 -5.39 -14.97
N ALA A 258 -2.82 -4.27 -14.28
CA ALA A 258 -2.17 -3.08 -14.80
C ALA A 258 -1.04 -2.60 -13.87
N GLY A 259 0.07 -2.16 -14.46
CA GLY A 259 1.19 -1.55 -13.74
C GLY A 259 1.00 -0.04 -13.54
N GLU A 260 1.95 0.59 -12.86
CA GLU A 260 1.92 2.03 -12.53
C GLU A 260 1.79 2.93 -13.77
N LYS A 261 2.45 2.55 -14.87
CA LYS A 261 2.41 3.31 -16.13
C LYS A 261 1.00 3.32 -16.71
N GLU A 262 0.34 2.16 -16.78
CA GLU A 262 -1.01 2.06 -17.31
C GLU A 262 -2.02 2.76 -16.40
N LEU A 263 -1.87 2.65 -15.06
CA LEU A 263 -2.72 3.35 -14.08
C LEU A 263 -2.60 4.87 -14.21
N GLY A 264 -1.37 5.40 -14.28
CA GLY A 264 -1.15 6.83 -14.48
C GLY A 264 -1.74 7.33 -15.80
N ALA A 265 -1.61 6.55 -16.88
CA ALA A 265 -2.21 6.87 -18.16
C ALA A 265 -3.75 6.83 -18.13
N ALA A 266 -4.35 5.90 -17.37
CA ALA A 266 -5.80 5.80 -17.19
C ALA A 266 -6.35 7.01 -16.41
N ILE A 267 -5.67 7.44 -15.34
CA ILE A 267 -6.03 8.67 -14.61
C ILE A 267 -5.97 9.89 -15.54
N ALA A 268 -4.91 10.02 -16.34
CA ALA A 268 -4.78 11.12 -17.29
C ALA A 268 -5.91 11.11 -18.35
N ARG A 269 -6.30 9.93 -18.86
CA ARG A 269 -7.44 9.79 -19.78
C ARG A 269 -8.76 10.21 -19.12
N ALA A 270 -9.02 9.76 -17.88
CA ALA A 270 -10.21 10.15 -17.13
C ALA A 270 -10.28 11.67 -16.89
N GLN A 271 -9.13 12.33 -16.66
CA GLN A 271 -9.05 13.78 -16.57
C GLN A 271 -9.34 14.47 -17.91
N GLN A 272 -8.75 13.98 -19.01
CA GLN A 272 -8.99 14.53 -20.35
C GLN A 272 -10.45 14.36 -20.80
N ALA A 273 -11.08 13.25 -20.44
CA ALA A 273 -12.51 13.03 -20.66
C ALA A 273 -13.39 13.91 -19.76
N GLY A 274 -12.84 14.57 -18.73
CA GLY A 274 -13.59 15.39 -17.78
C GLY A 274 -14.47 14.57 -16.82
N GLU A 275 -14.18 13.27 -16.69
CA GLU A 275 -14.79 12.39 -15.67
C GLU A 275 -14.18 12.69 -14.30
N LEU A 276 -12.88 12.97 -14.29
CA LEU A 276 -12.10 13.34 -13.12
C LEU A 276 -11.67 14.81 -13.22
N GLN A 277 -12.11 15.66 -12.30
CA GLN A 277 -11.81 17.10 -12.32
C GLN A 277 -10.91 17.50 -11.16
N ALA A 278 -9.87 18.28 -11.44
CA ALA A 278 -8.91 18.71 -10.43
C ALA A 278 -9.59 19.56 -9.33
N ARG A 279 -9.34 19.19 -8.07
CA ARG A 279 -9.79 19.89 -6.87
C ARG A 279 -8.76 19.76 -5.77
N ARG A 280 -8.58 20.82 -4.98
CA ARG A 280 -7.79 20.70 -3.76
C ARG A 280 -8.63 19.98 -2.70
N THR A 281 -8.00 19.08 -1.96
CA THR A 281 -8.60 18.40 -0.82
C THR A 281 -7.71 18.50 0.41
N TRP A 282 -8.24 18.19 1.58
CA TRP A 282 -7.45 18.11 2.79
C TRP A 282 -6.75 16.75 2.85
N GLY A 283 -5.46 16.75 3.14
CA GLY A 283 -4.70 15.52 3.34
C GLY A 283 -3.68 15.66 4.46
N ARG A 284 -3.07 14.52 4.82
CA ARG A 284 -1.95 14.49 5.76
C ARG A 284 -0.75 15.20 5.15
N ALA A 285 -0.05 15.96 5.97
CA ALA A 285 1.26 16.54 5.70
C ALA A 285 2.30 16.00 6.68
N ALA A 286 3.56 16.30 6.38
CA ALA A 286 4.66 15.91 7.23
C ALA A 286 4.46 16.42 8.67
N GLY A 287 4.82 15.60 9.66
CA GLY A 287 4.52 15.87 11.06
C GLY A 287 3.09 15.55 11.48
N GLY A 288 2.29 14.95 10.60
CA GLY A 288 0.88 14.61 10.89
C GLY A 288 -0.07 15.81 10.81
N GLN A 289 0.39 16.94 10.28
CA GLN A 289 -0.43 18.14 10.08
C GLN A 289 -1.46 17.91 8.96
N ARG A 290 -2.50 18.75 8.90
CA ARG A 290 -3.43 18.79 7.76
C ARG A 290 -3.06 19.95 6.85
N ASP A 291 -2.92 19.66 5.58
CA ASP A 291 -2.67 20.69 4.56
C ASP A 291 -3.45 20.36 3.29
N TRP A 292 -3.55 21.35 2.42
CA TRP A 292 -4.14 21.22 1.11
C TRP A 292 -3.27 20.35 0.21
N ARG A 293 -3.88 19.34 -0.37
CA ARG A 293 -3.28 18.44 -1.35
C ARG A 293 -3.98 18.55 -2.68
N GLU A 294 -3.24 18.20 -3.72
CA GLU A 294 -3.83 17.91 -5.02
C GLU A 294 -4.79 16.73 -4.89
N GLY A 295 -5.85 16.78 -5.67
CA GLY A 295 -6.89 15.78 -5.65
C GLY A 295 -7.88 16.04 -6.76
N HIS A 296 -8.99 15.33 -6.65
CA HIS A 296 -9.99 15.29 -7.69
C HIS A 296 -11.39 15.20 -7.10
N THR A 297 -12.36 15.47 -7.96
CA THR A 297 -13.78 15.18 -7.78
C THR A 297 -14.31 14.59 -9.08
N THR A 298 -15.50 14.00 -9.04
CA THR A 298 -16.14 13.43 -10.23
C THR A 298 -16.95 14.48 -10.99
N ARG A 299 -17.24 14.23 -12.27
CA ARG A 299 -18.18 15.04 -13.05
C ARG A 299 -19.54 15.16 -12.38
N GLU A 300 -20.04 14.04 -11.86
CA GLU A 300 -21.29 14.00 -11.10
C GLU A 300 -21.19 14.82 -9.81
N GLY A 301 -20.09 14.71 -9.06
CA GLY A 301 -19.85 15.52 -7.87
C GLY A 301 -19.94 17.02 -8.15
N VAL A 302 -19.36 17.48 -9.26
CA VAL A 302 -19.49 18.89 -9.70
C VAL A 302 -20.92 19.25 -10.09
N ALA A 303 -21.65 18.35 -10.75
CA ALA A 303 -23.05 18.59 -11.10
C ALA A 303 -23.93 18.70 -9.85
N THR A 304 -23.73 17.82 -8.87
CA THR A 304 -24.38 17.84 -7.57
C THR A 304 -24.06 19.12 -6.81
N GLU A 305 -22.79 19.51 -6.72
CA GLU A 305 -22.36 20.77 -6.11
C GLU A 305 -23.07 21.99 -6.75
N ARG A 306 -23.08 22.06 -8.09
CA ARG A 306 -23.76 23.15 -8.83
C ARG A 306 -25.27 23.17 -8.58
N SER A 307 -25.91 22.00 -8.54
CA SER A 307 -27.34 21.86 -8.24
C SER A 307 -27.65 22.38 -6.83
N LEU A 308 -26.85 21.99 -5.82
CA LEU A 308 -27.03 22.44 -4.44
C LEU A 308 -26.86 23.96 -4.30
N LEU A 309 -25.84 24.54 -4.93
CA LEU A 309 -25.64 25.98 -4.95
C LEU A 309 -26.77 26.72 -5.66
N GLY A 310 -27.31 26.15 -6.74
CA GLY A 310 -28.47 26.68 -7.45
C GLY A 310 -29.71 26.74 -6.56
N HIS A 311 -30.01 25.66 -5.84
CA HIS A 311 -31.12 25.61 -4.87
C HIS A 311 -30.91 26.59 -3.72
N ALA A 312 -29.70 26.66 -3.15
CA ALA A 312 -29.39 27.61 -2.08
C ALA A 312 -29.60 29.07 -2.53
N ALA A 313 -29.15 29.42 -3.74
CA ALA A 313 -29.35 30.74 -4.31
C ALA A 313 -30.83 31.06 -4.57
N ALA A 314 -31.64 30.06 -4.97
CA ALA A 314 -33.08 30.22 -5.13
C ALA A 314 -33.78 30.50 -3.79
N LEU A 315 -33.45 29.75 -2.73
CA LEU A 315 -33.99 29.94 -1.38
C LEU A 315 -33.68 31.33 -0.80
N VAL A 316 -32.48 31.86 -1.07
CA VAL A 316 -32.10 33.23 -0.69
C VAL A 316 -32.94 34.26 -1.43
N ARG A 317 -33.17 34.09 -2.74
CA ARG A 317 -34.01 35.01 -3.54
C ARG A 317 -35.48 34.99 -3.10
N GLU A 318 -36.00 33.84 -2.70
CA GLU A 318 -37.39 33.67 -2.26
C GLU A 318 -37.63 34.12 -0.80
N GLY A 319 -36.61 34.66 -0.12
CA GLY A 319 -36.74 35.17 1.25
C GLY A 319 -36.80 34.09 2.34
N ASN A 320 -36.52 32.83 2.00
CA ASN A 320 -36.55 31.68 2.91
C ASN A 320 -35.20 31.41 3.62
N SER A 321 -34.22 32.29 3.51
CA SER A 321 -32.91 32.11 4.13
C SER A 321 -32.88 32.54 5.60
N ARG A 322 -33.35 31.69 6.51
CA ARG A 322 -32.86 31.67 7.90
C ARG A 322 -31.92 30.48 8.05
N ILE A 323 -30.68 30.62 7.59
CA ILE A 323 -29.59 29.73 8.01
C ILE A 323 -28.79 30.50 9.06
N GLY A 324 -29.08 30.24 10.34
CA GLY A 324 -28.19 30.59 11.46
C GLY A 324 -28.55 31.84 12.27
N GLU A 325 -29.72 31.90 12.90
CA GLU A 325 -29.83 32.54 14.22
C GLU A 325 -30.17 31.46 15.23
N ALA A 326 -29.20 31.12 16.09
CA ALA A 326 -29.46 30.30 17.27
C ALA A 326 -30.42 31.08 18.19
N PRO A 327 -31.54 30.49 18.66
CA PRO A 327 -32.42 31.16 19.59
C PRO A 327 -31.73 31.26 20.94
N GLY A 328 -31.26 32.46 21.32
CA GLY A 328 -30.89 32.75 22.72
C GLY A 328 -29.56 33.46 23.01
N ALA A 329 -28.86 34.05 22.05
CA ALA A 329 -27.71 34.91 22.38
C ALA A 329 -28.17 36.36 22.56
N ALA A 330 -28.57 36.72 23.79
CA ALA A 330 -28.78 38.11 24.18
C ALA A 330 -27.48 38.90 23.97
N ARG A 331 -27.55 39.98 23.18
CA ARG A 331 -26.47 40.97 23.06
C ARG A 331 -26.26 41.65 24.43
N PRO A 332 -25.05 41.68 25.00
CA PRO A 332 -24.80 42.56 26.13
C PRO A 332 -24.89 44.01 25.63
N ALA A 333 -25.75 44.78 26.28
CA ALA A 333 -25.87 46.21 26.07
C ALA A 333 -24.51 46.89 26.35
N ALA A 334 -24.05 47.69 25.40
CA ALA A 334 -22.97 48.61 25.62
C ALA A 334 -23.40 49.65 26.67
N ALA A 335 -22.87 49.56 27.88
CA ALA A 335 -22.88 50.65 28.83
C ALA A 335 -21.63 51.50 28.60
N ARG A 336 -21.83 52.71 28.07
CA ARG A 336 -20.89 53.82 28.18
C ARG A 336 -21.07 54.45 29.56
N GLN A 337 -20.03 54.43 30.38
CA GLN A 337 -19.39 55.55 31.10
C GLN A 337 -18.36 54.96 32.07
#